data_AF-A0A8C9ERJ2-F1
#
_entry.id   AF-A0A8C9ERJ2-F1
#
_cell.length_a   1.000
_cell.length_b   1.000
_cell.length_c   1.000
_cell.angle_alpha   90.00
_cell.angle_beta   90.00
_cell.angle_gamma   90.00
#
_symmetry.space_group_name_H-M   'P 1'
#
loop_
_entity.id
_entity.type
_entity.pdbx_description
1 polymer ?
#
loop_
_entity_poly.entity_id
_entity_poly.type
_entity_poly.pdbx_seq_one_letter_code
_entity_poly.pdbx_strand_id
1 'polypeptide(L)' 'LILAGGREQLIQLFSFLTVISAKLKEKNKWFGPSPYVEVSVDGQSKKTEKCNNTNSPKWKQHLTVYVGRFYLQLP' A
#
# COMPACT_ATOMS: atom_id res chain seq x y z
N LEU A 1 -5.61 13.46 9.16
CA LEU A 1 -5.76 13.74 10.61
C LEU A 1 -5.11 15.09 10.88
N ILE A 2 -5.85 16.06 11.39
CA ILE A 2 -5.28 17.37 11.77
C ILE A 2 -4.74 17.20 13.18
N LEU A 3 -3.44 17.40 13.36
CA LEU A 3 -2.83 17.51 14.67
C LEU A 3 -2.42 18.97 14.83
N ALA A 4 -3.24 19.77 15.53
CA ALA A 4 -2.82 20.85 16.44
C ALA A 4 -3.87 21.96 16.59
N GLY A 5 -3.95 22.50 17.81
CA GLY A 5 -4.36 23.87 18.07
C GLY A 5 -3.18 24.84 17.89
N GLY A 6 -3.46 26.01 17.33
CA GLY A 6 -2.48 27.02 16.91
C GLY A 6 -2.76 27.54 15.49
N ARG A 7 -2.04 28.58 15.04
CA ARG A 7 -2.22 29.19 13.70
C ARG A 7 -1.63 28.36 12.55
N GLU A 8 -0.77 27.40 12.86
CA GLU A 8 -0.21 26.45 11.90
C GLU A 8 -0.77 25.06 12.18
N GLN A 9 -1.35 24.42 11.16
CA GLN A 9 -1.87 23.06 11.27
C GLN A 9 -1.05 22.12 10.39
N LEU A 10 -0.54 21.04 11.01
CA LEU A 10 0.08 19.94 10.29
C LEU A 10 -0.99 18.98 9.78
N ILE A 11 -1.08 18.86 8.46
CA ILE A 11 -1.98 17.94 7.78
C ILE A 11 -1.19 16.74 7.31
N GLN A 12 -1.53 15.57 7.84
CA GLN A 12 -1.04 14.30 7.33
C GLN A 12 -2.04 13.69 6.35
N LEU A 13 -1.59 13.45 5.13
CA LEU A 13 -2.38 12.81 4.09
C LEU A 13 -2.13 11.30 4.07
N PHE A 14 -3.20 10.56 3.81
CA PHE A 14 -3.22 9.12 3.73
C PHE A 14 -3.84 8.72 2.41
N SER A 15 -3.30 7.66 1.80
CA SER A 15 -3.92 7.00 0.66
C SER A 15 -4.33 5.59 1.05
N PHE A 16 -5.54 5.20 0.62
CA PHE A 16 -6.12 3.90 0.88
C PHE A 16 -6.14 3.11 -0.42
N LEU A 17 -5.43 1.98 -0.42
CA LEU A 17 -5.27 1.11 -1.57
C LEU A 17 -5.87 -0.24 -1.24
N THR A 18 -6.58 -0.83 -2.20
CA THR A 18 -7.04 -2.21 -2.07
C THR A 18 -6.36 -3.06 -3.13
N VAL A 19 -5.53 -3.99 -2.71
CA VAL A 19 -4.88 -4.96 -3.61
C VAL A 19 -5.78 -6.18 -3.71
N ILE A 20 -6.45 -6.35 -4.85
CA ILE A 20 -7.45 -7.41 -5.03
C ILE A 20 -6.82 -8.72 -5.48
N SER A 21 -6.19 -8.72 -6.67
CA SER A 21 -5.65 -9.93 -7.29
C SER A 21 -4.69 -9.60 -8.43
N ALA A 22 -3.93 -10.59 -8.87
CA ALA A 22 -3.15 -10.52 -10.11
C ALA A 22 -3.27 -11.83 -10.91
N LYS A 23 -2.84 -11.80 -12.17
CA LYS A 23 -2.67 -12.99 -13.01
C LYS A 23 -1.24 -13.00 -13.55
N LEU A 24 -0.45 -13.96 -13.10
CA LEU A 24 0.94 -14.14 -13.52
C LEU A 24 0.98 -15.05 -14.75
N LYS A 25 1.87 -14.73 -15.68
CA LYS A 25 2.14 -15.59 -16.83
C LYS A 25 2.80 -16.88 -16.34
N GLU A 26 2.18 -18.00 -16.67
CA GLU A 26 2.72 -19.32 -16.37
C GLU A 26 3.98 -19.57 -17.21
N LYS A 27 5.03 -20.05 -16.55
CA LYS A 27 6.20 -20.64 -17.18
C LYS A 27 6.25 -22.08 -16.67
N ASN A 28 6.44 -23.06 -17.57
CA ASN A 28 6.48 -24.51 -17.28
C ASN A 28 7.38 -24.81 -16.06
N LYS A 29 6.81 -24.75 -14.87
CA LYS A 29 7.43 -25.04 -13.59
C LYS A 29 6.40 -25.82 -12.80
N TRP A 30 6.83 -26.95 -12.25
CA TRP A 30 6.01 -27.84 -11.42
C TRP A 30 5.49 -27.14 -10.15
N PHE A 31 6.17 -26.08 -9.70
CA PHE A 31 5.76 -25.24 -8.58
C PHE A 31 5.43 -23.83 -9.07
N GLY A 32 4.23 -23.38 -8.77
CA GLY A 32 3.80 -22.00 -8.90
C GLY A 32 4.55 -21.07 -7.94
N PRO A 33 4.59 -19.76 -8.24
CA PRO A 33 5.27 -18.79 -7.41
C PRO A 33 4.51 -18.56 -6.10
N SER A 34 5.16 -17.91 -5.14
CA SER A 34 4.51 -17.44 -3.92
C SER A 34 4.54 -15.90 -3.85
N PRO A 35 3.66 -15.21 -4.60
CA PRO A 35 3.72 -13.77 -4.79
C PRO A 35 3.20 -12.98 -3.59
N TYR A 36 3.70 -11.76 -3.46
CA TYR A 36 3.17 -10.68 -2.61
C TYR A 36 3.32 -9.36 -3.37
N VAL A 37 2.57 -8.33 -2.97
CA VAL A 37 2.72 -6.97 -3.49
C VAL A 37 3.37 -6.10 -2.42
N GLU A 38 4.32 -5.25 -2.83
CA GLU A 38 4.90 -4.21 -2.00
C GLU A 38 4.53 -2.85 -2.60
N VAL A 39 3.96 -1.98 -1.77
CA VAL A 39 3.66 -0.59 -2.10
C VAL A 39 4.66 0.28 -1.36
N SER A 40 5.35 1.15 -2.09
CA SER A 40 6.34 2.08 -1.54
C SER A 40 5.98 3.53 -1.84
N VAL A 41 6.03 4.38 -0.81
CA VAL A 41 5.79 5.84 -0.91
C VAL A 41 6.80 6.53 0.00
N ASP A 42 7.62 7.44 -0.54
CA ASP A 42 8.57 8.27 0.22
C ASP A 42 9.41 7.51 1.27
N GLY A 43 9.91 6.33 0.90
CA GLY A 43 10.74 5.48 1.77
C GLY A 43 9.96 4.61 2.77
N GLN A 44 8.64 4.77 2.87
CA GLN A 44 7.77 3.80 3.54
C GLN A 44 7.50 2.63 2.59
N SER A 45 7.49 1.39 3.11
CA SER A 45 6.92 0.26 2.37
C SER A 45 5.89 -0.54 3.18
N LYS A 46 4.87 -1.04 2.48
CA LYS A 46 3.81 -1.90 3.02
C LYS A 46 3.62 -3.08 2.10
N LYS A 47 3.48 -4.28 2.68
CA LYS A 47 3.38 -5.54 1.94
C LYS A 47 2.03 -6.19 2.16
N THR A 48 1.51 -6.83 1.13
CA THR A 48 0.43 -7.80 1.30
C THR A 48 0.93 -9.07 1.95
N GLU A 49 0.02 -9.91 2.41
CA GLU A 49 0.33 -11.31 2.69
C GLU A 49 0.91 -12.00 1.46
N LYS A 50 1.68 -13.06 1.71
CA LYS A 50 2.24 -13.90 0.65
C LYS A 50 1.23 -14.99 0.29
N CYS A 51 0.78 -15.03 -0.96
CA CYS A 51 0.07 -16.20 -1.45
C CYS A 51 1.09 -17.30 -1.75
N ASN A 52 0.74 -18.57 -1.52
CA ASN A 52 1.64 -19.70 -1.79
C ASN A 52 1.24 -20.44 -3.06
N ASN A 53 2.24 -20.81 -3.86
CA ASN A 53 2.12 -21.73 -5.00
C ASN A 53 0.93 -21.41 -5.95
N THR A 54 0.83 -20.16 -6.43
CA THR A 54 -0.28 -19.73 -7.28
C THR A 54 0.14 -18.71 -8.35
N ASN A 55 -0.38 -18.88 -9.57
CA ASN A 55 -0.29 -17.90 -10.65
C ASN A 55 -1.47 -16.92 -10.67
N SER A 56 -2.47 -17.10 -9.81
CA SER A 56 -3.66 -16.23 -9.72
C SER A 56 -3.90 -15.81 -8.26
N PRO A 57 -2.96 -15.10 -7.63
CA PRO A 57 -3.09 -14.67 -6.25
C PRO A 57 -4.28 -13.74 -6.04
N LYS A 58 -4.94 -13.89 -4.89
CA LYS A 58 -6.03 -13.05 -4.43
C LYS A 58 -5.71 -12.62 -3.00
N TRP A 59 -5.53 -11.32 -2.79
CA TRP A 59 -5.22 -10.77 -1.48
C TRP A 59 -6.43 -10.12 -0.85
N LYS A 60 -7.22 -9.35 -1.63
CA LYS A 60 -8.33 -8.53 -1.12
C LYS A 60 -7.92 -7.73 0.14
N GLN A 61 -6.69 -7.22 0.14
CA GLN A 61 -6.08 -6.61 1.31
C GLN A 61 -6.06 -5.10 1.16
N HIS A 62 -6.48 -4.41 2.23
CA HIS A 62 -6.38 -2.96 2.34
C HIS A 62 -4.99 -2.56 2.85
N LEU A 63 -4.35 -1.64 2.16
CA LEU A 63 -3.10 -1.02 2.55
C LEU A 63 -3.32 0.48 2.70
N THR A 64 -2.85 1.03 3.82
CA THR A 64 -2.82 2.47 4.06
C THR A 64 -1.38 2.95 4.03
N VAL A 65 -1.10 3.95 3.19
CA VAL A 65 0.22 4.57 3.07
C VAL A 65 0.13 6.06 3.37
N TYR A 66 1.20 6.62 3.94
CA TYR A 66 1.32 8.06 4.17
C TYR A 66 1.87 8.70 2.90
N VAL A 67 1.24 9.77 2.41
CA VAL A 67 1.64 10.46 1.15
C VAL A 67 2.28 11.83 1.41
N GLY A 68 2.73 12.06 2.64
CA GLY A 68 3.40 13.28 3.05
C GLY A 68 2.66 14.10 4.11
N ARG A 69 3.31 15.18 4.54
CA ARG A 69 2.79 16.16 5.49
C ARG A 69 2.78 17.53 4.82
N PHE A 70 1.72 18.28 5.06
CA PHE A 70 1.54 19.63 4.54
C PHE A 70 1.27 20.58 5.70
N TYR A 71 1.86 21.76 5.63
CA TYR A 71 1.55 22.86 6.52
C TYR A 71 0.39 23.65 5.92
N LEU A 72 -0.71 23.74 6.66
CA LEU A 72 -1.81 24.64 6.30
C LEU A 72 -1.70 25.91 7.14
N GLN A 73 -1.47 27.02 6.45
CA GLN A 73 -1.60 28.35 7.03
C GLN A 73 -3.05 28.80 6.86
N LEU A 74 -3.75 28.99 7.97
CA LEU A 74 -5.08 29.61 7.95
C LEU A 74 -4.91 31.14 7.91
N PRO A 75 -5.79 31.86 7.18
CA PRO A 75 -5.77 33.32 7.13
C PRO A 75 -5.95 33.97 8.50
#